data_AF-A0A553QUN6-F1
#
_entry.id   AF-A0A553QUN6-F1
#
_cell.length_a   1.000
_cell.length_b   1.000
_cell.length_c   1.000
_cell.angle_alpha   90.00
_cell.angle_beta   90.00
_cell.angle_gamma   90.00
#
_symmetry.space_group_name_H-M   'P 1'
#
loop_
_entity.id
_entity.type
_entity.pdbx_description
1 polymer ?
#
loop_
_entity_poly.entity_id
_entity_poly.type
_entity_poly.pdbx_seq_one_letter_code
_entity_poly.pdbx_strand_id
1 'polypeptide(L)'
;MCPDGKSKRLLDPVSAEPEKKRREEKRREEKRREEKRREEKRREEKRREEKRREENPSSQLLVPPLLRTEQSLLNAWKKRWFILRSGRMSGDPDVLEYYKSDHAKKPIRIIDLHCCEQVDAGLTFKRKEFQDSFVFDIKTAERTFYLVAETEEEMNRWVRSICQLCGFNQSDDNNGERSLSNIT
;
A
#
# COMPACT_ATOMS: atom_id res chain seq x y z
N MET A 1 -16.05 28.87 -82.33
CA MET A 1 -14.92 27.92 -82.21
C MET A 1 -14.26 28.17 -80.86
N CYS A 2 -14.12 27.14 -80.00
CA CYS A 2 -13.26 27.16 -78.81
C CYS A 2 -12.09 26.17 -79.06
N PRO A 3 -10.93 26.26 -78.37
CA PRO A 3 -10.91 25.87 -76.97
C PRO A 3 -10.07 26.72 -76.00
N ASP A 4 -10.55 26.71 -74.76
CA ASP A 4 -9.89 27.05 -73.50
C ASP A 4 -8.52 26.39 -73.27
N GLY A 5 -7.64 27.09 -72.55
CA GLY A 5 -6.38 26.54 -72.07
C GLY A 5 -5.89 27.19 -70.78
N LYS A 6 -6.61 26.98 -69.67
CA LYS A 6 -6.06 27.26 -68.32
C LYS A 6 -4.88 26.32 -68.08
N SER A 7 -3.65 26.86 -68.19
CA SER A 7 -2.43 26.19 -67.78
C SER A 7 -2.40 26.00 -66.27
N LYS A 8 -3.05 24.94 -65.78
CA LYS A 8 -2.80 24.40 -64.45
C LYS A 8 -1.42 23.76 -64.50
N ARG A 9 -0.40 24.39 -63.89
CA ARG A 9 0.84 23.69 -63.56
C ARG A 9 0.44 22.50 -62.69
N LEU A 10 0.43 21.30 -63.27
CA LEU A 10 0.37 20.06 -62.50
C LEU A 10 1.63 20.06 -61.63
N LEU A 11 1.46 20.16 -60.31
CA LEU A 11 2.52 19.79 -59.38
C LEU A 11 2.78 18.30 -59.57
N ASP A 12 4.02 17.95 -59.95
CA ASP A 12 4.41 16.58 -60.26
C ASP A 12 4.10 15.62 -59.08
N PRO A 13 3.24 14.60 -59.29
CA PRO A 13 2.88 13.65 -58.23
C PRO A 13 4.06 12.78 -57.75
N VAL A 14 5.15 12.73 -58.52
CA VAL A 14 6.35 11.92 -58.25
C VAL A 14 7.22 12.50 -57.12
N SER A 15 7.17 13.82 -56.88
CA SER A 15 7.97 14.45 -55.81
C SER A 15 7.38 14.24 -54.40
N ALA A 16 6.09 13.88 -54.31
CA ALA A 16 5.37 13.76 -53.04
C ALA A 16 5.52 12.39 -52.35
N GLU A 17 5.86 11.32 -53.07
CA GLU A 17 6.01 9.99 -52.47
C GLU A 17 7.19 9.85 -51.49
N PRO A 18 8.40 10.36 -51.81
CA PRO A 18 9.53 10.33 -50.87
C PRO A 18 9.24 11.13 -49.59
N GLU A 19 8.51 12.26 -49.71
CA GLU A 19 8.09 13.06 -48.56
C GLU A 19 7.06 12.32 -47.68
N LYS A 20 6.07 11.66 -48.29
CA LYS A 20 5.09 10.83 -47.56
C LYS A 20 5.79 9.71 -46.79
N LYS A 21 6.75 9.02 -47.42
CA LYS A 21 7.54 7.96 -46.80
C LYS A 21 8.36 8.46 -45.61
N ARG A 22 9.03 9.63 -45.76
CA ARG A 22 9.75 10.30 -44.66
C ARG A 22 8.82 10.71 -43.51
N ARG A 23 7.64 11.25 -43.80
CA ARG A 23 6.65 11.62 -42.78
C ARG A 23 6.12 10.38 -42.03
N GLU A 24 5.89 9.29 -42.74
CA GLU A 24 5.46 8.03 -42.15
C GLU A 24 6.55 7.40 -41.27
N GLU A 25 7.81 7.41 -41.73
CA GLU A 25 8.96 6.96 -40.95
C GLU A 25 9.12 7.78 -39.67
N LYS A 26 9.02 9.12 -39.77
CA LYS A 26 9.04 10.02 -38.60
C LYS A 26 7.93 9.70 -37.60
N ARG A 27 6.70 9.43 -38.08
CA ARG A 27 5.57 9.00 -37.23
C ARG A 27 5.82 7.65 -36.56
N ARG A 28 6.39 6.68 -37.30
CA ARG A 28 6.73 5.35 -36.75
C ARG A 28 7.83 5.47 -35.69
N GLU A 29 8.82 6.31 -35.91
CA GLU A 29 9.89 6.58 -34.95
C GLU A 29 9.36 7.29 -33.70
N GLU A 30 8.50 8.30 -33.86
CA GLU A 30 7.85 8.97 -32.74
C GLU A 30 7.00 8.00 -31.91
N LYS A 31 6.23 7.13 -32.57
CA LYS A 31 5.45 6.07 -31.90
C LYS A 31 6.35 5.11 -31.11
N ARG A 32 7.49 4.70 -31.67
CA ARG A 32 8.50 3.87 -30.97
C ARG A 32 9.11 4.59 -29.77
N ARG A 33 9.41 5.89 -29.90
CA ARG A 33 9.94 6.71 -28.81
C ARG A 33 8.92 6.88 -27.69
N GLU A 34 7.65 7.11 -28.03
CA GLU A 34 6.56 7.21 -27.06
C GLU A 34 6.32 5.89 -26.34
N GLU A 35 6.32 4.77 -27.06
CA GLU A 35 6.20 3.43 -26.49
C GLU A 35 7.35 3.14 -25.52
N LYS A 36 8.58 3.46 -25.91
CA LYS A 36 9.76 3.33 -25.04
C LYS A 36 9.63 4.17 -23.76
N ARG A 37 9.14 5.42 -23.87
CA ARG A 37 8.87 6.29 -22.70
C ARG A 37 7.79 5.73 -21.79
N ARG A 38 6.70 5.19 -22.37
CA ARG A 38 5.61 4.56 -21.60
C ARG A 38 6.09 3.30 -20.88
N GLU A 39 6.90 2.48 -21.54
CA GLU A 39 7.48 1.28 -20.94
C GLU A 39 8.48 1.62 -19.83
N GLU A 40 9.34 2.62 -20.04
CA GLU A 40 10.25 3.12 -19.01
C GLU A 40 9.50 3.63 -17.78
N LYS A 41 8.43 4.42 -17.98
CA LYS A 41 7.55 4.88 -16.90
C LYS A 41 6.94 3.71 -16.12
N ARG A 42 6.45 2.67 -16.81
CA ARG A 42 5.92 1.45 -16.16
C ARG A 42 6.98 0.68 -15.38
N ARG A 43 8.21 0.58 -15.90
CA ARG A 43 9.34 -0.08 -15.22
C ARG A 43 9.75 0.68 -13.97
N GLU A 44 9.80 2.00 -14.06
CA GLU A 44 10.11 2.86 -12.92
C GLU A 44 9.04 2.78 -11.83
N GLU A 45 7.76 2.82 -12.21
CA GLU A 45 6.63 2.61 -11.30
C GLU A 45 6.69 1.25 -10.60
N LYS A 46 6.97 0.18 -11.35
CA LYS A 46 7.15 -1.16 -10.79
C LYS A 46 8.30 -1.23 -9.78
N ARG A 47 9.46 -0.61 -10.08
CA ARG A 47 10.60 -0.54 -9.15
C ARG A 47 10.25 0.24 -7.87
N ARG A 48 9.52 1.34 -8.01
CA ARG A 48 9.05 2.13 -6.85
C ARG A 48 8.07 1.33 -6.00
N GLU A 49 7.15 0.60 -6.61
CA GLU A 49 6.20 -0.25 -5.90
C GLU A 49 6.92 -1.40 -5.17
N GLU A 50 7.89 -2.05 -5.82
CA GLU A 50 8.69 -3.12 -5.22
C GLU A 50 9.47 -2.62 -4.01
N LYS A 51 10.14 -1.46 -4.12
CA LYS A 51 10.81 -0.82 -2.99
C LYS A 51 9.85 -0.48 -1.84
N ARG A 52 8.63 -0.01 -2.15
CA ARG A 52 7.59 0.25 -1.12
C ARG A 52 7.13 -1.01 -0.39
N ARG A 53 7.10 -2.16 -1.08
CA ARG A 53 6.77 -3.46 -0.48
C ARG A 53 7.88 -3.99 0.41
N GLU A 54 9.12 -3.61 0.12
CA GLU A 54 10.28 -3.95 0.94
C GLU A 54 10.34 -3.07 2.22
N GLU A 55 9.96 -1.80 2.10
CA GLU A 55 9.94 -0.85 3.22
C GLU A 55 8.76 -1.06 4.19
N ASN A 56 7.59 -1.47 3.70
CA ASN A 56 6.40 -1.66 4.53
C ASN A 56 6.16 -3.15 4.87
N PRO A 57 5.77 -3.47 6.11
CA PRO A 57 5.49 -4.84 6.49
C PRO A 57 4.28 -5.40 5.71
N SER A 58 4.46 -6.60 5.17
CA SER A 58 3.42 -7.39 4.51
C SER A 58 3.64 -8.86 4.87
N SER A 59 2.86 -9.39 5.80
CA SER A 59 3.05 -10.74 6.34
C SER A 59 1.74 -11.35 6.84
N GLN A 60 1.80 -12.62 7.26
CA GLN A 60 0.65 -13.28 7.86
C GLN A 60 0.55 -12.92 9.34
N LEU A 61 -0.59 -12.38 9.76
CA LEU A 61 -0.91 -12.19 11.17
C LEU A 61 -2.17 -12.99 11.52
N LEU A 62 -2.26 -13.40 12.78
CA LEU A 62 -3.48 -14.00 13.31
C LEU A 62 -4.44 -12.90 13.76
N VAL A 63 -5.71 -13.00 13.34
CA VAL A 63 -6.78 -12.11 13.83
C VAL A 63 -8.00 -12.87 14.34
N PRO A 64 -8.70 -12.30 15.34
CA PRO A 64 -9.95 -12.85 15.81
C PRO A 64 -11.05 -12.73 14.74
N PRO A 65 -12.07 -13.61 14.77
CA PRO A 65 -13.17 -13.58 13.80
C PRO A 65 -13.99 -12.27 13.87
N LEU A 66 -14.30 -11.70 12.70
CA LEU A 66 -14.95 -10.39 12.56
C LEU A 66 -16.47 -10.41 12.79
N LEU A 67 -17.13 -11.55 12.61
CA LEU A 67 -18.58 -11.70 12.64
C LEU A 67 -19.01 -12.64 13.77
N ARG A 68 -19.89 -12.14 14.66
CA ARG A 68 -20.70 -12.95 15.58
C ARG A 68 -21.80 -13.65 14.77
N THR A 69 -21.49 -14.79 14.16
CA THR A 69 -22.51 -15.79 13.85
C THR A 69 -22.18 -17.05 14.65
N GLU A 70 -23.20 -17.63 15.28
CA GLU A 70 -23.11 -18.66 16.33
C GLU A 70 -22.34 -19.94 15.93
N GLN A 71 -22.01 -20.11 14.65
CA GLN A 71 -21.32 -21.30 14.13
C GLN A 71 -19.78 -21.23 14.13
N SER A 72 -19.15 -20.23 14.75
CA SER A 72 -17.68 -20.11 14.79
C SER A 72 -17.11 -19.77 16.19
N LEU A 73 -17.77 -20.22 17.26
CA LEU A 73 -17.33 -19.91 18.63
C LEU A 73 -16.36 -20.92 19.25
N LEU A 74 -16.02 -22.02 18.55
CA LEU A 74 -15.28 -23.10 19.19
C LEU A 74 -13.79 -23.17 18.83
N ASN A 75 -13.31 -22.47 17.78
CA ASN A 75 -11.88 -22.43 17.45
C ASN A 75 -11.51 -21.27 16.49
N ALA A 76 -10.26 -20.85 16.60
CA ALA A 76 -9.43 -20.22 15.57
C ALA A 76 -9.47 -18.69 15.42
N TRP A 77 -8.52 -18.06 16.09
CA TRP A 77 -7.65 -17.07 15.46
C TRP A 77 -7.33 -17.51 14.02
N LYS A 78 -7.51 -16.61 13.04
CA LYS A 78 -7.34 -16.95 11.62
C LYS A 78 -6.09 -16.26 11.08
N LYS A 79 -5.24 -17.03 10.39
CA LYS A 79 -4.13 -16.47 9.61
C LYS A 79 -4.71 -15.63 8.46
N ARG A 80 -4.24 -14.39 8.34
CA ARG A 80 -4.65 -13.44 7.30
C ARG A 80 -3.42 -12.70 6.79
N TRP A 81 -3.43 -12.36 5.52
CA TRP A 81 -2.34 -11.62 4.90
C TRP A 81 -2.58 -10.12 5.10
N PHE A 82 -1.72 -9.46 5.87
CA PHE A 82 -1.78 -8.03 6.14
C PHE A 82 -0.80 -7.29 5.23
N ILE A 83 -1.19 -6.08 4.82
CA ILE A 83 -0.37 -5.17 4.03
C ILE A 83 -0.52 -3.77 4.62
N LEU A 84 0.60 -3.18 5.06
CA LEU A 84 0.65 -1.77 5.40
C LEU A 84 0.86 -0.95 4.12
N ARG A 85 -0.06 -0.04 3.80
CA ARG A 85 0.13 0.92 2.71
C ARG A 85 0.48 2.29 3.29
N SER A 86 1.68 2.77 2.98
CA SER A 86 2.03 4.16 3.20
C SER A 86 1.74 5.00 1.95
N GLY A 87 0.85 5.97 2.12
CA GLY A 87 0.44 6.93 1.12
C GLY A 87 1.35 8.16 1.01
N ARG A 88 2.30 8.32 1.95
CA ARG A 88 3.22 9.47 2.06
C ARG A 88 3.99 9.79 0.76
N MET A 89 4.19 8.79 -0.11
CA MET A 89 4.91 8.94 -1.39
C MET A 89 4.01 8.97 -2.63
N SER A 90 2.70 8.74 -2.52
CA SER A 90 1.76 8.71 -3.66
C SER A 90 0.55 9.65 -3.50
N GLY A 91 0.33 10.22 -2.32
CA GLY A 91 -0.87 11.01 -2.01
C GLY A 91 -2.10 10.14 -1.70
N ASP A 92 -1.90 8.82 -1.59
CA ASP A 92 -2.93 7.89 -1.11
C ASP A 92 -3.08 8.02 0.42
N PRO A 93 -4.17 7.51 1.02
CA PRO A 93 -4.29 7.43 2.48
C PRO A 93 -3.39 6.33 3.08
N ASP A 94 -2.93 6.54 4.30
CA ASP A 94 -2.23 5.52 5.09
C ASP A 94 -3.26 4.53 5.64
N VAL A 95 -3.19 3.28 5.17
CA VAL A 95 -4.19 2.26 5.50
C VAL A 95 -3.53 0.91 5.80
N LEU A 96 -4.16 0.15 6.71
CA LEU A 96 -3.82 -1.25 6.96
C LEU A 96 -4.89 -2.14 6.32
N GLU A 97 -4.47 -2.91 5.31
CA GLU A 97 -5.36 -3.81 4.58
C GLU A 97 -5.10 -5.25 5.01
N TYR A 98 -6.15 -6.08 5.04
CA TYR A 98 -5.95 -7.51 5.13
C TYR A 98 -6.87 -8.32 4.24
N TYR A 99 -6.33 -9.47 3.84
CA TYR A 99 -6.86 -10.33 2.82
C TYR A 99 -7.03 -11.76 3.34
N LYS A 100 -7.86 -12.53 2.65
CA LYS A 100 -7.99 -13.97 2.94
C LYS A 100 -6.66 -14.71 2.74
N SER A 101 -5.90 -14.31 1.71
CA SER A 101 -4.58 -14.80 1.35
C SER A 101 -3.85 -13.71 0.54
N ASP A 102 -2.55 -13.90 0.32
CA ASP A 102 -1.68 -13.02 -0.47
C ASP A 102 -2.13 -12.82 -1.93
N HIS A 103 -2.76 -13.82 -2.54
CA HIS A 103 -3.26 -13.74 -3.92
C HIS A 103 -4.69 -13.17 -4.06
N ALA A 104 -5.34 -12.80 -2.96
CA ALA A 104 -6.71 -12.31 -3.02
C ALA A 104 -6.77 -10.88 -3.60
N LYS A 105 -7.68 -10.66 -4.57
CA LYS A 105 -7.80 -9.37 -5.26
C LYS A 105 -8.52 -8.27 -4.47
N LYS A 106 -9.36 -8.66 -3.51
CA LYS A 106 -10.16 -7.73 -2.71
C LYS A 106 -9.80 -7.86 -1.23
N PRO A 107 -9.53 -6.76 -0.53
CA PRO A 107 -9.32 -6.81 0.90
C PRO A 107 -10.61 -7.24 1.60
N ILE A 108 -10.48 -7.99 2.68
CA ILE A 108 -11.60 -8.28 3.59
C ILE A 108 -11.99 -6.99 4.32
N ARG A 109 -10.99 -6.17 4.67
CA ARG A 109 -11.19 -4.85 5.26
C ARG A 109 -9.98 -3.96 4.99
N ILE A 110 -10.27 -2.68 4.95
CA ILE A 110 -9.30 -1.58 4.92
C ILE A 110 -9.51 -0.85 6.24
N ILE A 111 -8.45 -0.70 7.03
CA ILE A 111 -8.44 0.03 8.29
C ILE A 111 -7.75 1.36 8.02
N ASP A 112 -8.47 2.46 8.19
CA ASP A 112 -7.90 3.81 8.06
C ASP A 112 -7.04 4.13 9.28
N LEU A 113 -5.74 4.37 9.05
CA LEU A 113 -4.79 4.65 10.12
C LEU A 113 -4.86 6.10 10.60
N HIS A 114 -5.50 7.02 9.84
CA HIS A 114 -5.78 8.37 10.35
C HIS A 114 -6.78 8.35 11.51
N CYS A 115 -7.63 7.32 11.58
CA CYS A 115 -8.58 7.11 12.67
C CYS A 115 -8.02 6.23 13.79
N CYS A 116 -6.72 5.91 13.75
CA CYS A 116 -6.08 5.17 14.81
C CYS A 116 -5.89 6.09 16.01
N GLU A 117 -6.31 5.62 17.18
CA GLU A 117 -6.22 6.35 18.44
C GLU A 117 -5.04 5.87 19.29
N GLN A 118 -4.71 4.58 19.22
CA GLN A 118 -3.71 3.92 20.06
C GLN A 118 -3.22 2.62 19.42
N VAL A 119 -1.97 2.24 19.71
CA VAL A 119 -1.37 0.95 19.37
C VAL A 119 -0.57 0.46 20.56
N ASP A 120 -0.94 -0.67 21.17
CA ASP A 120 -0.18 -1.28 22.27
C ASP A 120 0.52 -2.57 21.81
N ALA A 121 1.73 -2.80 22.32
CA ALA A 121 2.53 -3.99 22.05
C ALA A 121 2.67 -4.86 23.31
N GLY A 122 2.92 -6.15 23.13
CA GLY A 122 3.20 -7.07 24.23
C GLY A 122 1.99 -7.37 25.12
N LEU A 123 0.79 -7.37 24.54
CA LEU A 123 -0.43 -7.71 25.29
C LEU A 123 -0.40 -9.18 25.71
N THR A 124 -0.66 -9.43 26.99
CA THR A 124 -0.73 -10.80 27.52
C THR A 124 -2.17 -11.25 27.63
N PHE A 125 -2.48 -12.42 27.04
CA PHE A 125 -3.79 -13.05 27.23
C PHE A 125 -3.74 -14.07 28.37
N LYS A 126 -4.84 -14.15 29.13
CA LYS A 126 -4.98 -15.12 30.22
C LYS A 126 -5.01 -16.58 29.76
N ARG A 127 -5.22 -16.86 28.47
CA ARG A 127 -5.26 -18.23 27.91
C ARG A 127 -3.83 -18.72 27.66
N LYS A 128 -3.52 -19.94 28.14
CA LYS A 128 -2.20 -20.59 28.01
C LYS A 128 -1.61 -20.60 26.60
N GLU A 129 -2.45 -20.74 25.57
CA GLU A 129 -2.03 -20.76 24.16
C GLU A 129 -1.37 -19.46 23.67
N PHE A 130 -1.56 -18.35 24.40
CA PHE A 130 -1.07 -17.02 24.02
C PHE A 130 -0.17 -16.38 25.09
N GLN A 131 0.29 -17.14 26.08
CA GLN A 131 1.18 -16.61 27.13
C GLN A 131 2.55 -16.18 26.58
N ASP A 132 3.03 -16.85 25.52
CA ASP A 132 4.29 -16.53 24.82
C ASP A 132 4.03 -16.02 23.39
N SER A 133 2.86 -15.41 23.15
CA SER A 133 2.51 -14.86 21.83
C SER A 133 2.87 -13.39 21.73
N PHE A 134 3.30 -12.96 20.56
CA PHE A 134 3.66 -11.57 20.26
C PHE A 134 2.42 -10.80 19.78
N VAL A 135 1.61 -10.39 20.75
CA VAL A 135 0.32 -9.74 20.51
C VAL A 135 0.48 -8.23 20.54
N PHE A 136 -0.13 -7.56 19.58
CA PHE A 136 -0.34 -6.12 19.59
C PHE A 136 -1.78 -5.80 19.19
N ASP A 137 -2.28 -4.63 19.59
CA ASP A 137 -3.58 -4.16 19.16
C ASP A 137 -3.52 -2.80 18.46
N ILE A 138 -4.53 -2.56 17.65
CA ILE A 138 -4.74 -1.29 16.95
C ILE A 138 -6.13 -0.82 17.34
N LYS A 139 -6.19 0.25 18.11
CA LYS A 139 -7.45 0.89 18.49
C LYS A 139 -7.80 1.96 17.48
N THR A 140 -9.00 1.84 16.91
CA THR A 140 -9.62 2.85 16.06
C THR A 140 -10.92 3.31 16.71
N ALA A 141 -11.46 4.44 16.26
CA ALA A 141 -12.74 4.98 16.75
C ALA A 141 -13.90 3.97 16.69
N GLU A 142 -13.88 3.04 15.72
CA GLU A 142 -14.95 2.04 15.55
C GLU A 142 -14.71 0.74 16.31
N ARG A 143 -13.44 0.32 16.45
CA ARG A 143 -13.07 -1.02 16.93
C ARG A 143 -11.60 -1.13 17.32
N THR A 144 -11.31 -1.99 18.29
CA THR A 144 -9.97 -2.51 18.57
C THR A 144 -9.69 -3.80 17.79
N PHE A 145 -8.56 -3.85 17.08
CA PHE A 145 -8.09 -5.01 16.34
C PHE A 145 -6.91 -5.65 17.06
N TYR A 146 -7.05 -6.90 17.51
CA TYR A 146 -5.94 -7.67 18.08
C TYR A 146 -5.26 -8.49 16.99
N LEU A 147 -3.93 -8.41 16.92
CA LEU A 147 -3.10 -9.11 15.97
C LEU A 147 -2.01 -9.89 16.71
N VAL A 148 -1.68 -11.08 16.21
CA VAL A 148 -0.56 -11.88 16.74
C VAL A 148 0.44 -12.11 15.63
N ALA A 149 1.69 -11.76 15.92
CA ALA A 149 2.85 -12.02 15.08
C ALA A 149 3.51 -13.35 15.47
N GLU A 150 4.31 -13.92 14.56
CA GLU A 150 5.05 -15.16 14.81
C GLU A 150 6.30 -14.92 15.67
N THR A 151 6.92 -13.73 15.55
CA THR A 151 8.08 -13.33 16.34
C THR A 151 7.93 -11.94 16.95
N GLU A 152 8.74 -11.67 17.98
CA GLU A 152 8.78 -10.37 18.63
C GLU A 152 9.23 -9.27 17.66
N GLU A 153 10.24 -9.57 16.82
CA GLU A 153 10.76 -8.64 15.83
C GLU A 153 9.71 -8.27 14.79
N GLU A 154 8.86 -9.23 14.40
CA GLU A 154 7.75 -8.97 13.50
C GLU A 154 6.70 -8.06 14.15
N MET A 155 6.29 -8.35 15.39
CA MET A 155 5.39 -7.47 16.17
C MET A 155 5.97 -6.06 16.27
N ASN A 156 7.23 -5.94 16.70
CA ASN A 156 7.93 -4.68 16.86
C ASN A 156 8.03 -3.91 15.53
N ARG A 157 8.26 -4.61 14.41
CA ARG A 157 8.27 -4.00 13.07
C ARG A 157 6.89 -3.45 12.69
N TRP A 158 5.82 -4.20 12.94
CA TRP A 158 4.44 -3.75 12.69
C TRP A 158 4.07 -2.53 13.53
N VAL A 159 4.25 -2.62 14.84
CA VAL A 159 3.93 -1.53 15.78
C VAL A 159 4.71 -0.26 15.42
N ARG A 160 6.03 -0.36 15.21
CA ARG A 160 6.84 0.80 14.81
C ARG A 160 6.36 1.43 13.51
N SER A 161 6.07 0.63 12.50
CA SER A 161 5.62 1.13 11.19
C SER A 161 4.27 1.82 11.30
N ILE A 162 3.32 1.25 12.05
CA ILE A 162 1.99 1.85 12.25
C ILE A 162 2.11 3.15 13.07
N CYS A 163 2.87 3.16 14.16
CA CYS A 163 3.09 4.38 14.96
C CYS A 163 3.70 5.51 14.13
N GLN A 164 4.67 5.21 13.27
CA GLN A 164 5.29 6.20 12.38
C GLN A 164 4.30 6.81 11.38
N LEU A 165 3.32 6.04 10.90
CA LEU A 165 2.28 6.53 10.00
C LEU A 165 1.20 7.34 10.75
N CYS A 166 0.82 6.89 11.94
CA CYS A 166 -0.18 7.60 12.76
C CYS A 166 0.39 8.86 13.43
N GLY A 167 1.71 9.07 13.40
CA GLY A 167 2.37 10.19 14.08
C GLY A 167 2.41 10.03 15.60
N PHE A 168 2.26 8.81 16.11
CA PHE A 168 2.48 8.53 17.53
C PHE A 168 3.98 8.63 17.79
N ASN A 169 4.40 9.70 18.47
CA ASN A 169 5.71 9.70 19.11
C ASN A 169 5.70 8.57 20.14
N GLN A 170 6.70 7.71 20.14
CA GLN A 170 6.94 6.79 21.27
C GLN A 170 7.08 7.68 22.50
N SER A 171 6.04 7.83 23.30
CA SER A 171 6.18 8.39 24.64
C SER A 171 7.00 7.37 25.40
N ASP A 172 8.26 7.70 25.64
CA ASP A 172 9.13 7.01 26.57
C ASP A 172 8.46 7.02 27.96
N ASP A 173 7.57 6.06 28.22
CA ASP A 173 7.05 5.76 29.56
C ASP A 173 8.14 5.05 30.36
N ASN A 174 9.23 5.76 30.60
CA ASN A 174 10.24 5.38 31.58
C ASN A 174 10.73 6.63 32.33
N ASN A 175 9.87 7.18 33.19
CA ASN A 175 10.33 7.85 34.39
C ASN A 175 9.37 7.57 35.55
N GLY A 176 9.49 6.35 36.11
CA GLY A 176 9.10 6.12 37.49
C GLY A 176 10.03 6.87 38.44
N GLU A 177 9.44 7.33 39.54
CA GLU A 177 10.11 7.79 40.78
C GLU A 177 10.46 9.30 40.90
N ARG A 178 9.53 10.08 41.46
CA ARG A 178 9.61 10.73 42.80
C ARG A 178 8.70 11.96 42.88
N SER A 179 7.63 11.84 43.66
CA SER A 179 7.40 12.75 44.79
C SER A 179 6.15 12.32 45.56
N LEU A 180 6.38 11.50 46.60
CA LEU A 180 5.66 11.66 47.86
C LEU A 180 6.58 12.46 48.80
N SER A 181 5.96 13.21 49.71
CA SER A 181 6.53 14.14 50.73
C SER A 181 6.53 15.62 50.26
N ASN A 182 5.91 16.60 50.94
CA ASN A 182 5.35 16.65 52.30
C ASN A 182 4.17 17.63 52.43
N ILE A 183 3.27 17.24 53.32
CA ILE A 183 2.44 18.09 54.17
C ILE A 183 3.35 19.02 54.98
N THR A 184 3.09 20.33 54.96
CA THR A 184 3.01 21.17 56.17
C THR A 184 2.09 22.34 55.86
#